data_AF-A0A9D8ICJ8-F1
#
_entry.id   AF-A0A9D8ICJ8-F1
#
_cell.length_a   1.000
_cell.length_b   1.000
_cell.length_c   1.000
_cell.angle_alpha   90.00
_cell.angle_beta   90.00
_cell.angle_gamma   90.00
#
_symmetry.space_group_name_H-M   'P 1'
#
loop_
_entity.id
_entity.type
_entity.pdbx_description
1 polymer ?
#
loop_
_entity_poly.entity_id
_entity_poly.type
_entity_poly.pdbx_seq_one_letter_code
_entity_poly.pdbx_strand_id
1 'polypeptide(L)'
;MFKELIERIGIVLNGEKISYMIIGGQAVLYYGEPRFTKDIDIALGVDTDSLKRILALVANLNFSVLVDNVEDFVKRTMVLPTMDVQSGIRVDFVFSHSHYEQQALERARNVQFDKTCVKFASLEDVIIHKIIAGRPRDIEDVSSILLKNQESDYKYIARWLRKFDDSLDGGFVSIFKKLVDESK
;
A
#
# COMPACT_ATOMS: atom_id res chain seq x y z
N MET A 1 10.83 6.32 15.34
CA MET A 1 10.98 5.03 14.65
C MET A 1 10.22 4.95 13.32
N PHE A 2 8.91 4.66 13.27
CA PHE A 2 8.18 4.56 11.99
C PHE A 2 8.21 5.86 11.15
N LYS A 3 7.97 7.02 11.78
CA LYS A 3 8.03 8.33 11.08
C LYS A 3 9.37 8.55 10.38
N GLU A 4 10.47 8.35 11.11
CA GLU A 4 11.84 8.55 10.60
C GLU A 4 12.19 7.52 9.51
N LEU A 5 11.74 6.27 9.66
CA LEU A 5 11.94 5.22 8.67
C LEU A 5 11.19 5.54 7.37
N ILE A 6 9.92 5.93 7.46
CA ILE A 6 9.09 6.33 6.31
C ILE A 6 9.67 7.57 5.63
N GLU A 7 10.13 8.56 6.40
CA GLU A 7 10.82 9.74 5.86
C GLU A 7 12.10 9.35 5.11
N ARG A 8 12.94 8.49 5.68
CA ARG A 8 14.18 7.99 5.05
C ARG A 8 13.89 7.25 3.75
N ILE A 9 12.91 6.34 3.76
CA ILE A 9 12.48 5.61 2.56
C ILE A 9 11.99 6.61 1.49
N GLY A 10 11.16 7.57 1.88
CA GLY A 10 10.63 8.58 0.97
C GLY A 10 11.71 9.45 0.34
N ILE A 11 12.73 9.88 1.09
CA ILE A 11 13.88 10.62 0.56
C ILE A 11 14.58 9.83 -0.54
N VAL A 12 14.84 8.54 -0.30
CA VAL A 12 15.56 7.68 -1.26
C VAL A 12 14.71 7.40 -2.50
N LEU A 13 13.44 7.01 -2.34
CA LEU A 13 12.55 6.75 -3.48
C LEU A 13 12.31 8.00 -4.33
N ASN A 14 12.15 9.16 -3.71
CA ASN A 14 12.03 10.45 -4.41
C ASN A 14 13.31 10.81 -5.17
N GLY A 15 14.48 10.65 -4.54
CA GLY A 15 15.78 10.91 -5.17
C GLY A 15 16.03 10.02 -6.40
N GLU A 16 15.60 8.76 -6.30
CA GLU A 16 15.65 7.79 -7.40
C GLU A 16 14.52 7.97 -8.42
N LYS A 17 13.56 8.89 -8.21
CA LYS A 17 12.40 9.09 -9.09
C LYS A 17 11.61 7.79 -9.32
N ILE A 18 11.49 6.96 -8.30
CA ILE A 18 10.64 5.77 -8.33
C ILE A 18 9.23 6.21 -7.93
N SER A 19 8.24 5.97 -8.81
CA SER A 19 6.84 6.16 -8.43
C SER A 19 6.48 5.15 -7.34
N TYR A 20 5.86 5.60 -6.27
CA TYR A 20 5.48 4.72 -5.16
C TYR A 20 4.30 5.27 -4.38
N MET A 21 3.72 4.43 -3.52
CA MET A 21 2.81 4.85 -2.47
C MET A 21 2.92 3.91 -1.26
N ILE A 22 2.89 4.48 -0.06
CA ILE A 22 2.69 3.73 1.18
C ILE A 22 1.25 3.23 1.20
N ILE A 23 1.08 1.92 1.39
CA ILE A 23 -0.21 1.22 1.45
C ILE A 23 -0.40 0.60 2.85
N GLY A 24 -1.31 -0.37 2.96
CA GLY A 24 -1.41 -1.23 4.14
C GLY A 24 -1.75 -0.48 5.43
N GLY A 25 -1.21 -0.96 6.55
CA GLY A 25 -1.56 -0.42 7.87
C GLY A 25 -1.14 1.02 8.10
N GLN A 26 -0.01 1.46 7.53
CA GLN A 26 0.45 2.84 7.63
C GLN A 26 -0.51 3.81 6.91
N ALA A 27 -1.07 3.40 5.76
CA ALA A 27 -2.05 4.21 5.05
C ALA A 27 -3.40 4.26 5.78
N VAL A 28 -3.81 3.18 6.45
CA VAL A 28 -5.00 3.19 7.32
C VAL A 28 -4.84 4.19 8.47
N LEU A 29 -3.67 4.23 9.11
CA LEU A 29 -3.40 5.19 10.20
C LEU A 29 -3.57 6.65 9.79
N TYR A 30 -3.38 6.95 8.51
CA TYR A 30 -3.55 8.31 7.99
C TYR A 30 -5.03 8.71 7.83
N TYR A 31 -5.94 7.75 7.60
CA TYR A 31 -7.36 8.03 7.29
C TYR A 31 -8.37 7.54 8.34
N GLY A 32 -8.02 6.52 9.12
CA GLY A 32 -8.92 5.78 10.02
C GLY A 32 -8.63 6.02 11.51
N GLU A 33 -8.86 4.99 12.33
CA GLU A 33 -8.46 4.99 13.73
C GLU A 33 -7.01 4.54 13.95
N PRO A 34 -6.29 5.13 14.92
CA PRO A 34 -4.98 4.63 15.33
C PRO A 34 -5.06 3.16 15.73
N ARG A 35 -4.25 2.33 15.07
CA ARG A 35 -4.10 0.92 15.40
C ARG A 35 -2.65 0.48 15.36
N PHE A 36 -2.35 -0.60 16.06
CA PHE A 36 -1.00 -1.16 16.00
C PHE A 36 -0.71 -1.79 14.63
N THR A 37 0.41 -1.42 14.00
CA THR A 37 0.92 -2.02 12.77
C THR A 37 2.41 -2.32 12.96
N LYS A 38 2.88 -3.45 12.45
CA LYS A 38 4.24 -3.95 12.70
C LYS A 38 5.19 -3.71 11.53
N ASP A 39 4.63 -3.35 10.39
CA ASP A 39 5.26 -3.33 9.08
C ASP A 39 4.90 -2.05 8.32
N ILE A 40 5.62 -1.85 7.21
CA ILE A 40 5.39 -0.83 6.20
C ILE A 40 5.24 -1.54 4.87
N ASP A 41 4.13 -1.33 4.19
CA ASP A 41 3.89 -1.86 2.85
C ASP A 41 4.03 -0.72 1.83
N ILE A 42 4.75 -0.97 0.74
CA ILE A 42 5.05 0.05 -0.28
C ILE A 42 4.77 -0.52 -1.66
N ALA A 43 3.78 0.01 -2.37
CA ALA A 43 3.59 -0.27 -3.79
C ALA A 43 4.58 0.57 -4.60
N LEU A 44 5.31 -0.07 -5.52
CA LEU A 44 6.28 0.52 -6.41
C LEU A 44 5.73 0.51 -7.84
N GLY A 45 5.72 1.66 -8.51
CA GLY A 45 5.30 1.83 -9.91
C GLY A 45 6.34 1.32 -10.91
N VAL A 46 6.88 0.13 -10.66
CA VAL A 46 7.81 -0.59 -11.53
C VAL A 46 7.45 -2.08 -11.53
N ASP A 47 7.82 -2.76 -12.61
CA ASP A 47 7.72 -4.21 -12.71
C ASP A 47 8.98 -4.91 -12.18
N THR A 48 8.91 -6.22 -12.03
CA THR A 48 9.98 -7.12 -11.55
C THR A 48 11.26 -7.06 -12.38
N ASP A 49 11.21 -6.57 -13.62
CA ASP A 49 12.39 -6.23 -14.42
C ASP A 49 13.31 -5.20 -13.73
N SER A 50 12.74 -4.37 -12.84
CA SER A 50 13.49 -3.41 -12.02
C SER A 50 14.08 -4.02 -10.74
N LEU A 51 13.96 -5.33 -10.50
CA LEU A 51 14.39 -5.97 -9.25
C LEU A 51 15.83 -5.65 -8.87
N LYS A 52 16.77 -5.70 -9.83
CA LYS A 52 18.18 -5.37 -9.58
C LYS A 52 18.36 -3.95 -9.04
N ARG A 53 17.59 -3.01 -9.59
CA ARG A 53 17.59 -1.61 -9.15
C ARG A 53 17.01 -1.47 -7.75
N ILE A 54 15.91 -2.17 -7.45
CA ILE A 54 15.29 -2.15 -6.13
C ILE A 54 16.21 -2.81 -5.08
N LEU A 55 16.93 -3.88 -5.42
CA LEU A 55 17.91 -4.49 -4.52
C LEU A 55 19.07 -3.54 -4.17
N ALA A 56 19.57 -2.77 -5.13
CA ALA A 56 20.57 -1.74 -4.85
C ALA A 56 20.03 -0.66 -3.91
N LEU A 57 18.76 -0.26 -4.08
CA LEU A 57 18.09 0.69 -3.20
C LEU A 57 17.92 0.14 -1.78
N VAL A 58 17.50 -1.12 -1.65
CA VAL A 58 17.37 -1.84 -0.37
C VAL A 58 18.72 -1.88 0.35
N ALA A 59 19.81 -2.18 -0.36
CA ALA A 59 21.16 -2.13 0.22
C ALA A 59 21.55 -0.71 0.68
N ASN A 60 21.27 0.32 -0.12
CA ASN A 60 21.52 1.72 0.24
C ASN A 60 20.71 2.19 1.46
N LEU A 61 19.51 1.64 1.66
CA LEU A 61 18.67 1.89 2.84
C LEU A 61 19.13 1.11 4.09
N ASN A 62 20.16 0.27 3.98
CA ASN A 62 20.60 -0.65 5.03
C ASN A 62 19.51 -1.65 5.44
N PHE A 63 18.80 -2.19 4.46
CA PHE A 63 17.77 -3.22 4.67
C PHE A 63 18.32 -4.60 4.32
N SER A 64 17.86 -5.60 5.07
CA SER A 64 18.12 -7.02 4.80
C SER A 64 16.95 -7.63 4.02
N VAL A 65 17.25 -8.48 3.03
CA VAL A 65 16.22 -9.26 2.32
C VAL A 65 15.86 -10.49 3.15
N LEU A 66 14.57 -10.81 3.23
CA LEU A 66 14.04 -11.86 4.12
C LEU A 66 13.79 -13.21 3.44
N VAL A 67 14.23 -13.37 2.19
CA VAL A 67 14.01 -14.57 1.38
C VAL A 67 15.31 -14.99 0.68
N ASP A 68 15.53 -16.31 0.54
CA ASP A 68 16.76 -16.84 -0.02
C ASP A 68 16.81 -16.69 -1.55
N ASN A 69 15.83 -17.27 -2.26
CA ASN A 69 15.73 -17.19 -3.72
C ASN A 69 14.88 -15.99 -4.14
N VAL A 70 15.49 -14.80 -4.06
CA VAL A 70 14.82 -13.51 -4.25
C VAL A 70 14.13 -13.41 -5.62
N GLU A 71 14.81 -13.80 -6.70
CA GLU A 71 14.28 -13.66 -8.05
C GLU A 71 13.01 -14.51 -8.25
N ASP A 72 13.03 -15.77 -7.83
CA ASP A 72 11.87 -16.65 -7.95
C ASP A 72 10.73 -16.22 -7.03
N PHE A 73 11.04 -15.75 -5.82
CA PHE A 73 10.03 -15.27 -4.88
C PHE A 73 9.31 -14.03 -5.43
N VAL A 74 10.07 -13.04 -5.92
CA VAL A 74 9.51 -11.80 -6.48
C VAL A 74 8.72 -12.09 -7.75
N LYS A 75 9.21 -12.94 -8.66
CA LYS A 75 8.47 -13.31 -9.88
C LYS A 75 7.12 -13.98 -9.59
N ARG A 76 7.02 -14.75 -8.50
CA ARG A 76 5.79 -15.48 -8.13
C ARG A 76 4.81 -14.62 -7.34
N THR A 77 5.31 -13.74 -6.49
CA THR A 77 4.49 -13.04 -5.49
C THR A 77 4.34 -11.55 -5.77
N MET A 78 5.18 -10.98 -6.63
CA MET A 78 5.33 -9.54 -6.83
C MET A 78 5.78 -8.79 -5.58
N VAL A 79 6.31 -9.48 -4.56
CA VAL A 79 6.74 -8.87 -3.30
C VAL A 79 8.21 -9.13 -3.03
N LEU A 80 8.94 -8.08 -2.64
CA LEU A 80 10.28 -8.16 -2.05
C LEU A 80 10.18 -7.85 -0.55
N PRO A 81 10.16 -8.87 0.32
CA PRO A 81 10.10 -8.69 1.77
C PRO A 81 11.48 -8.32 2.31
N THR A 82 11.55 -7.25 3.09
CA THR A 82 12.79 -6.73 3.67
C THR A 82 12.61 -6.35 5.13
N MET A 83 13.72 -6.13 5.82
CA MET A 83 13.72 -5.61 7.19
C MET A 83 14.80 -4.57 7.35
N ASP A 84 14.43 -3.42 7.91
CA ASP A 84 15.38 -2.39 8.30
C ASP A 84 16.29 -2.92 9.41
N VAL A 85 17.59 -2.96 9.14
CA VAL A 85 18.58 -3.53 10.07
C VAL A 85 18.64 -2.73 11.38
N GLN A 86 18.38 -1.42 11.32
CA GLN A 86 18.48 -0.54 12.49
C GLN A 86 17.29 -0.67 13.44
N SER A 87 16.07 -0.64 12.92
CA SER A 87 14.84 -0.65 13.73
C SER A 87 14.21 -2.03 13.90
N GLY A 88 14.57 -3.01 13.07
CA GLY A 88 13.92 -4.31 13.01
C GLY A 88 12.49 -4.26 12.44
N ILE A 89 12.08 -3.13 11.84
CA ILE A 89 10.77 -3.00 11.19
C ILE A 89 10.82 -3.70 9.84
N ARG A 90 9.82 -4.54 9.58
CA ARG A 90 9.61 -5.16 8.27
C ARG A 90 9.08 -4.12 7.27
N VAL A 91 9.65 -4.13 6.07
CA VAL A 91 9.21 -3.31 4.94
C VAL A 91 9.03 -4.22 3.72
N ASP A 92 7.81 -4.28 3.19
CA ASP A 92 7.49 -5.07 2.02
C ASP A 92 7.35 -4.14 0.81
N PHE A 93 8.17 -4.38 -0.22
CA PHE A 93 8.08 -3.67 -1.49
C PHE A 93 7.27 -4.50 -2.48
N VAL A 94 6.14 -3.98 -2.94
CA VAL A 94 5.23 -4.63 -3.87
C VAL A 94 5.44 -4.04 -5.26
N PHE A 95 5.76 -4.86 -6.24
CA PHE A 95 5.92 -4.46 -7.64
C PHE A 95 4.55 -4.32 -8.29
N SER A 96 4.20 -3.09 -8.66
CA SER A 96 2.85 -2.69 -9.02
C SER A 96 2.84 -2.04 -10.40
N HIS A 97 2.33 -2.76 -11.39
CA HIS A 97 2.39 -2.36 -12.80
C HIS A 97 1.05 -2.55 -13.55
N SER A 98 0.02 -3.09 -12.91
CA SER A 98 -1.30 -3.24 -13.52
C SER A 98 -1.96 -1.89 -13.80
N HIS A 99 -2.97 -1.86 -14.68
CA HIS A 99 -3.72 -0.64 -14.98
C HIS A 99 -4.34 -0.01 -13.70
N TYR A 100 -4.86 -0.83 -12.79
CA TYR A 100 -5.40 -0.32 -11.52
C TYR A 100 -4.32 0.38 -10.71
N GLU A 101 -3.17 -0.29 -10.52
CA GLU A 101 -2.09 0.21 -9.69
C GLU A 101 -1.47 1.49 -10.25
N GLN A 102 -1.32 1.60 -11.56
CA GLN A 102 -0.87 2.83 -12.21
C GLN A 102 -1.81 3.99 -11.88
N GLN A 103 -3.13 3.78 -11.97
CA GLN A 103 -4.11 4.81 -11.59
C GLN A 103 -4.07 5.13 -10.09
N ALA A 104 -3.89 4.13 -9.22
CA ALA A 104 -3.78 4.35 -7.77
C ALA A 104 -2.51 5.16 -7.41
N LEU A 105 -1.39 4.89 -8.08
CA LEU A 105 -0.14 5.64 -7.94
C LEU A 105 -0.28 7.10 -8.37
N GLU A 106 -0.98 7.37 -9.48
CA GLU A 106 -1.29 8.75 -9.92
C GLU A 106 -2.15 9.51 -8.91
N ARG A 107 -3.02 8.79 -8.19
CA ARG A 107 -3.89 9.35 -7.15
C ARG A 107 -3.24 9.44 -5.78
N ALA A 108 -2.00 8.98 -5.62
CA ALA A 108 -1.30 8.98 -4.35
C ALA A 108 -1.19 10.40 -3.77
N ARG A 109 -1.47 10.53 -2.47
CA ARG A 109 -1.48 11.79 -1.73
C ARG A 109 -0.09 12.11 -1.20
N ASN A 110 0.33 13.36 -1.35
CA ASN A 110 1.53 13.88 -0.69
C ASN A 110 1.21 14.11 0.80
N VAL A 111 1.94 13.44 1.67
CA VAL A 111 1.94 13.68 3.11
C VAL A 111 3.25 14.35 3.48
N GLN A 112 3.19 15.53 4.11
CA GLN A 112 4.37 16.29 4.50
C GLN A 112 5.03 15.64 5.72
N PHE A 113 6.31 15.26 5.58
CA PHE A 113 7.22 14.92 6.67
C PHE A 113 8.23 16.06 6.85
N ASP A 114 9.07 15.99 7.87
CA ASP A 114 9.92 17.12 8.26
C ASP A 114 10.91 17.49 7.13
N LYS A 115 11.39 16.49 6.37
CA LYS A 115 12.41 16.66 5.31
C LYS A 115 11.93 16.36 3.89
N THR A 116 10.77 15.71 3.71
CA THR A 116 10.29 15.31 2.39
C THR A 116 8.77 15.16 2.34
N CYS A 117 8.20 15.12 1.14
CA CYS A 117 6.83 14.65 0.93
C CYS A 117 6.86 13.15 0.66
N VAL A 118 6.06 12.39 1.41
CA VAL A 118 5.92 10.95 1.21
C VAL A 118 4.58 10.66 0.55
N LYS A 119 4.59 9.78 -0.45
CA LYS A 119 3.38 9.35 -1.17
C LYS A 119 2.64 8.30 -0.35
N PHE A 120 1.38 8.56 -0.01
CA PHE A 120 0.46 7.58 0.60
C PHE A 120 -0.67 7.26 -0.39
N ALA A 121 -1.19 6.03 -0.35
CA ALA A 121 -2.36 5.68 -1.15
C ALA A 121 -3.52 6.64 -0.87
N SER A 122 -4.35 6.89 -1.88
CA SER A 122 -5.58 7.66 -1.67
C SER A 122 -6.53 6.91 -0.74
N LEU A 123 -7.41 7.63 -0.06
CA LEU A 123 -8.44 7.06 0.81
C LEU A 123 -9.21 5.93 0.10
N GLU A 124 -9.65 6.18 -1.14
CA GLU A 124 -10.40 5.23 -1.93
C GLU A 124 -9.58 3.98 -2.27
N ASP A 125 -8.30 4.15 -2.61
CA ASP A 125 -7.42 3.04 -2.95
C ASP A 125 -7.05 2.19 -1.72
N VAL A 126 -6.97 2.80 -0.53
CA VAL A 126 -6.87 2.05 0.74
C VAL A 126 -8.11 1.18 0.94
N ILE A 127 -9.31 1.72 0.75
CA ILE A 127 -10.57 0.97 0.88
C ILE A 127 -10.60 -0.20 -0.13
N ILE A 128 -10.23 0.04 -1.40
CA ILE A 128 -10.19 -1.00 -2.43
C ILE A 128 -9.23 -2.13 -2.03
N HIS A 129 -7.98 -1.81 -1.67
CA HIS A 129 -7.00 -2.81 -1.25
C HIS A 129 -7.49 -3.65 -0.07
N LYS A 130 -8.16 -3.02 0.90
CA LYS A 130 -8.65 -3.68 2.11
C LYS A 130 -9.82 -4.63 1.83
N ILE A 131 -10.75 -4.21 0.99
CA ILE A 131 -11.89 -5.05 0.58
C ILE A 131 -11.41 -6.27 -0.20
N ILE A 132 -10.44 -6.09 -1.10
CA ILE A 132 -9.85 -7.21 -1.86
C ILE A 132 -9.10 -8.17 -0.92
N ALA A 133 -8.37 -7.64 0.06
CA ALA A 133 -7.66 -8.46 1.05
C ALA A 133 -8.63 -9.24 1.96
N GLY A 134 -9.77 -8.65 2.32
CA GLY A 134 -10.93 -9.32 2.92
C GLY A 134 -10.71 -9.93 4.31
N ARG A 135 -9.57 -9.71 4.97
CA ARG A 135 -9.32 -10.25 6.31
C ARG A 135 -10.23 -9.54 7.32
N PRO A 136 -10.60 -10.18 8.45
CA PRO A 136 -11.48 -9.55 9.45
C PRO A 136 -11.05 -8.13 9.85
N ARG A 137 -9.74 -7.93 10.08
CA ARG A 137 -9.17 -6.62 10.41
C ARG A 137 -9.22 -5.63 9.26
N ASP A 138 -9.13 -6.09 8.01
CA ASP A 138 -9.23 -5.21 6.85
C ASP A 138 -10.66 -4.68 6.70
N ILE A 139 -11.67 -5.49 7.03
CA ILE A 139 -13.07 -5.06 7.07
C ILE A 139 -13.31 -4.02 8.18
N GLU A 140 -12.77 -4.26 9.37
CA GLU A 140 -12.82 -3.28 10.48
C GLU A 140 -12.15 -1.94 10.11
N ASP A 141 -10.97 -2.00 9.47
CA ASP A 141 -10.25 -0.83 8.96
C ASP A 141 -11.16 -0.05 7.99
N VAL A 142 -11.85 -0.73 7.06
CA VAL A 142 -12.76 -0.09 6.09
C VAL A 142 -13.95 0.58 6.78
N SER A 143 -14.62 -0.10 7.71
CA SER A 143 -15.74 0.48 8.46
C SER A 143 -15.32 1.75 9.20
N SER A 144 -14.18 1.71 9.89
CA SER A 144 -13.63 2.87 10.61
C SER A 144 -13.34 4.04 9.67
N ILE A 145 -12.75 3.75 8.50
CA ILE A 145 -12.46 4.76 7.49
C ILE A 145 -13.75 5.39 6.94
N LEU A 146 -14.76 4.58 6.60
CA LEU A 146 -16.02 5.07 6.04
C LEU A 146 -16.79 5.97 7.02
N LEU A 147 -16.81 5.61 8.31
CA LEU A 147 -17.44 6.42 9.36
C LEU A 147 -16.83 7.83 9.47
N LYS A 148 -15.51 7.95 9.29
CA LYS A 148 -14.79 9.24 9.37
C LYS A 148 -14.83 10.06 8.07
N ASN A 149 -14.98 9.40 6.92
CA ASN A 149 -14.73 10.01 5.61
C ASN A 149 -15.95 9.85 4.68
N GLN A 150 -17.06 10.48 5.05
CA GLN A 150 -18.34 10.37 4.32
C GLN A 150 -18.33 10.99 2.91
N GLU A 151 -17.32 11.81 2.58
CA GLU A 151 -17.18 12.46 1.26
C GLU A 151 -16.36 11.66 0.24
N SER A 152 -16.02 10.40 0.55
CA SER A 152 -15.21 9.56 -0.34
C SER A 152 -15.91 9.23 -1.67
N ASP A 153 -15.12 9.06 -2.74
CA ASP A 153 -15.65 8.77 -4.07
C ASP A 153 -16.10 7.30 -4.19
N TYR A 154 -17.31 7.02 -3.72
CA TYR A 154 -17.93 5.69 -3.80
C TYR A 154 -18.11 5.19 -5.24
N LYS A 155 -18.23 6.10 -6.23
CA LYS A 155 -18.36 5.70 -7.64
C LYS A 155 -17.03 5.14 -8.15
N TYR A 156 -15.92 5.77 -7.79
CA TYR A 156 -14.58 5.26 -8.10
C TYR A 156 -14.34 3.89 -7.47
N ILE A 157 -14.62 3.75 -6.17
CA ILE A 157 -14.45 2.48 -5.43
C ILE A 157 -15.28 1.37 -6.08
N ALA A 158 -16.59 1.59 -6.22
CA ALA A 158 -17.49 0.57 -6.78
C ALA A 158 -17.14 0.17 -8.22
N ARG A 159 -16.64 1.11 -9.04
CA ARG A 159 -16.18 0.82 -10.40
C ARG A 159 -15.00 -0.14 -10.41
N TRP A 160 -14.02 0.08 -9.55
CA TRP A 160 -12.85 -0.81 -9.48
C TRP A 160 -13.17 -2.15 -8.85
N LEU A 161 -13.91 -2.18 -7.76
CA LEU A 161 -14.36 -3.44 -7.16
C LEU A 161 -15.15 -4.31 -8.13
N ARG A 162 -15.97 -3.70 -9.00
CA ARG A 162 -16.67 -4.44 -10.06
C ARG A 162 -15.70 -5.10 -11.04
N LYS A 163 -14.69 -4.37 -11.51
CA LYS A 163 -13.67 -4.95 -12.40
C LYS A 163 -12.90 -6.09 -11.74
N PHE A 164 -12.65 -6.00 -10.43
CA PHE A 164 -12.04 -7.08 -9.68
C PHE A 164 -12.99 -8.27 -9.48
N ASP A 165 -14.28 -8.03 -9.24
CA ASP A 165 -15.29 -9.10 -9.21
C ASP A 165 -15.32 -9.87 -10.52
N ASP A 166 -15.30 -9.18 -11.66
CA ASP A 166 -15.29 -9.80 -12.99
C ASP A 166 -14.06 -10.70 -13.21
N SER A 167 -12.97 -10.48 -12.47
CA SER A 167 -11.69 -11.18 -12.65
C SER A 167 -11.38 -12.21 -11.55
N LEU A 168 -11.91 -12.00 -10.33
CA LEU A 168 -11.54 -12.76 -9.12
C LEU A 168 -12.73 -13.45 -8.44
N ASP A 169 -13.97 -13.18 -8.87
CA ASP A 169 -15.21 -13.74 -8.31
C ASP A 169 -15.34 -13.57 -6.78
N GLY A 170 -15.01 -12.37 -6.28
CA GLY A 170 -14.87 -12.08 -4.85
C GLY A 170 -16.10 -11.50 -4.14
N GLY A 171 -17.13 -11.09 -4.87
CA GLY A 171 -18.31 -10.40 -4.32
C GLY A 171 -18.00 -9.05 -3.65
N PHE A 172 -16.90 -8.41 -4.03
CA PHE A 172 -16.35 -7.19 -3.43
C PHE A 172 -17.33 -6.02 -3.46
N VAL A 173 -18.09 -5.85 -4.55
CA VAL A 173 -19.11 -4.79 -4.63
C VAL A 173 -20.20 -4.99 -3.58
N SER A 174 -20.59 -6.24 -3.30
CA SER A 174 -21.59 -6.55 -2.27
C SER A 174 -21.06 -6.26 -0.88
N ILE A 175 -19.81 -6.64 -0.60
CA ILE A 175 -19.13 -6.34 0.66
C ILE A 175 -19.08 -4.82 0.88
N PHE A 176 -18.63 -4.07 -0.13
CA PHE A 176 -18.53 -2.61 -0.04
C PHE A 176 -19.87 -1.95 0.27
N LYS A 177 -20.94 -2.34 -0.45
CA LYS A 177 -22.29 -1.79 -0.22
C LYS A 177 -22.77 -2.02 1.20
N LYS A 178 -22.58 -3.24 1.72
CA LYS A 178 -22.92 -3.58 3.10
C LYS A 178 -22.21 -2.66 4.09
N LEU A 179 -20.90 -2.47 3.95
CA LEU A 179 -20.12 -1.62 4.84
C LEU A 179 -20.53 -0.15 4.76
N VAL A 180 -20.84 0.35 3.56
CA VAL A 180 -21.36 1.72 3.38
C VAL A 180 -22.72 1.90 4.06
N ASP A 181 -23.61 0.92 3.97
CA ASP A 181 -24.93 1.00 4.61
C ASP A 181 -24.85 0.87 6.14
N GLU A 182 -23.90 0.11 6.67
CA GLU A 182 -23.60 0.02 8.11
C GLU A 182 -22.92 1.28 8.68
N SER A 183 -22.36 2.14 7.81
CA SER A 183 -21.61 3.34 8.21
C SER A 183 -22.42 4.65 8.09
N LYS A 184 -23.72 4.56 7.76
CA LYS A 184 -24.68 5.68 7.72
C LYS A 184 -25.49 5.74 9.00
#